data_AF-A0A1F4CS87-F1
#
_entry.id   AF-A0A1F4CS87-F1
#
_cell.length_a   1.000
_cell.length_b   1.000
_cell.length_c   1.000
_cell.angle_alpha   90.00
_cell.angle_beta   90.00
_cell.angle_gamma   90.00
#
_symmetry.space_group_name_H-M   'P 1'
#
loop_
_entity.id
_entity.type
_entity.pdbx_description
1 polymer ?
#
loop_
_entity_poly.entity_id
_entity_poly.type
_entity_poly.pdbx_seq_one_letter_code
_entity_poly.pdbx_strand_id
1 'polypeptide(L)'
;MRAVRDFDHVVAVYRRKGRWGAISKTNGIGLRSRDPVYRTLRELAMSYFHEYTNRRDHKTLREYSLPYDLRRVDPKLWVSGEKNAWEVAERLDELRHFKLVNGHHLQAVTRRDPFERRAALLLQYRRPRALIEKLARLKKKRKK
;
A
#
# COMPACT_ATOMS: atom_id res chain seq x y z
N MET A 1 -7.00 -0.35 0.38
CA MET A 1 -6.79 -1.47 1.32
C MET A 1 -6.40 -0.88 2.65
N ARG A 2 -6.96 -1.38 3.75
CA ARG A 2 -6.75 -0.80 5.08
C ARG A 2 -5.93 -1.67 6.00
N ALA A 3 -5.05 -1.02 6.74
CA ALA A 3 -4.15 -1.63 7.70
C ALA A 3 -4.33 -1.02 9.09
N VAL A 4 -4.02 -1.80 10.13
CA VAL A 4 -4.12 -1.35 11.52
C VAL A 4 -2.75 -1.05 12.09
N ARG A 5 -2.59 0.17 12.64
CA ARG A 5 -1.30 0.67 13.19
C ARG A 5 -0.18 0.62 12.14
N ASP A 6 -0.54 0.94 10.92
CA ASP A 6 0.30 0.99 9.73
C ASP A 6 -0.34 1.95 8.72
N PHE A 7 0.27 2.10 7.55
CA PHE A 7 -0.28 2.91 6.47
C PHE A 7 -1.20 2.10 5.55
N ASP A 8 -2.31 2.71 5.18
CA ASP A 8 -3.18 2.21 4.12
C ASP A 8 -2.48 2.33 2.76
N HIS A 9 -2.91 1.51 1.82
CA HIS A 9 -2.34 1.57 0.47
C HIS A 9 -3.39 1.30 -0.61
N VAL A 10 -3.21 2.01 -1.71
CA VAL A 10 -4.11 2.06 -2.86
C VAL A 10 -3.34 1.53 -4.06
N VAL A 11 -4.00 0.66 -4.83
CA VAL A 11 -3.44 0.07 -6.05
C VAL A 11 -4.42 0.26 -7.20
N ALA A 12 -3.89 0.42 -8.41
CA ALA A 12 -4.71 0.50 -9.61
C ALA A 12 -5.00 -0.92 -10.10
N VAL A 13 -6.22 -1.41 -9.91
CA VAL A 13 -6.59 -2.77 -10.32
C VAL A 13 -6.97 -2.83 -11.79
N TYR A 14 -6.76 -3.98 -12.41
CA TYR A 14 -7.20 -4.26 -13.77
C TYR A 14 -7.67 -5.71 -13.89
N ARG A 15 -8.48 -6.00 -14.90
CA ARG A 15 -9.00 -7.34 -15.16
C ARG A 15 -8.68 -7.79 -16.58
N ARG A 16 -8.08 -8.97 -16.74
CA ARG A 16 -7.79 -9.60 -18.04
C ARG A 16 -8.18 -11.07 -18.01
N LYS A 17 -8.87 -11.54 -19.05
CA LYS A 17 -9.35 -12.94 -19.17
C LYS A 17 -10.05 -13.44 -17.88
N GLY A 18 -10.90 -12.59 -17.31
CA GLY A 18 -11.67 -12.90 -16.10
C GLY A 18 -10.90 -12.82 -14.78
N ARG A 19 -9.59 -12.59 -14.78
CA ARG A 19 -8.73 -12.52 -13.58
C ARG A 19 -8.27 -11.10 -13.27
N TRP A 20 -8.08 -10.81 -12.00
CA TRP A 20 -7.63 -9.53 -11.44
C TRP A 20 -6.12 -9.47 -11.31
N GLY A 21 -5.56 -8.32 -11.65
CA GLY A 21 -4.18 -7.91 -11.34
C GLY A 21 -4.16 -6.49 -10.77
N ALA A 22 -2.98 -6.03 -10.39
CA ALA A 22 -2.78 -4.68 -9.86
C ALA A 22 -1.50 -4.04 -10.38
N ILE A 23 -1.58 -2.75 -10.69
CA ILE A 23 -0.43 -1.88 -10.92
C ILE A 23 -0.15 -1.15 -9.62
N SER A 24 1.09 -1.23 -9.15
CA SER A 24 1.55 -0.52 -7.96
C SER A 24 2.98 -0.04 -8.13
N LYS A 25 3.29 1.06 -7.45
CA LYS A 25 4.63 1.67 -7.43
C LYS A 25 5.17 1.63 -6.02
N THR A 26 6.29 0.93 -5.85
CA THR A 26 7.05 0.90 -4.61
C THR A 26 8.53 0.82 -4.93
N ASN A 27 9.38 1.32 -4.04
CA ASN A 27 10.82 1.18 -4.15
C ASN A 27 11.34 -0.13 -3.52
N GLY A 28 10.55 -0.75 -2.65
CA GLY A 28 10.86 -2.02 -2.00
C GLY A 28 10.36 -3.24 -2.78
N ILE A 29 10.46 -4.40 -2.17
CA ILE A 29 10.03 -5.67 -2.79
C ILE A 29 8.56 -6.01 -2.56
N GLY A 30 7.96 -5.61 -1.42
CA GLY A 30 6.63 -6.08 -1.03
C GLY A 30 5.54 -5.59 -1.98
N LEU A 31 5.18 -4.31 -1.90
CA LEU A 31 3.99 -3.76 -2.55
C LEU A 31 4.14 -3.51 -4.07
N ARG A 32 4.77 -4.43 -4.79
CA ARG A 32 4.93 -4.39 -6.25
C ARG A 32 3.63 -4.73 -6.97
N SER A 33 3.67 -4.59 -8.29
CA SER A 33 2.56 -4.96 -9.17
C SER A 33 2.26 -6.47 -9.07
N ARG A 34 1.05 -6.85 -9.49
CA ARG A 34 0.52 -8.20 -9.50
C ARG A 34 -0.06 -8.52 -10.86
N ASP A 35 0.35 -9.66 -11.40
CA ASP A 35 -0.18 -10.19 -12.66
C ASP A 35 -1.66 -10.60 -12.52
N PRO A 36 -2.41 -10.65 -13.63
CA PRO A 36 -3.84 -10.91 -13.60
C PRO A 36 -4.12 -12.40 -13.44
N VAL A 37 -3.80 -12.97 -12.27
CA VAL A 37 -3.97 -14.40 -11.97
C VAL A 37 -5.01 -14.66 -10.87
N TYR A 38 -5.48 -13.61 -10.18
CA TYR A 38 -6.38 -13.73 -9.04
C TYR A 38 -7.85 -13.75 -9.48
N ARG A 39 -8.68 -14.68 -8.99
CA ARG A 39 -10.10 -14.79 -9.38
C ARG A 39 -10.95 -13.71 -8.75
N THR A 40 -10.62 -13.31 -7.52
CA THR A 40 -11.37 -12.32 -6.76
C THR A 40 -10.46 -11.21 -6.24
N LEU A 41 -11.04 -10.07 -5.90
CA LEU A 41 -10.32 -8.97 -5.24
C LEU A 41 -9.80 -9.38 -3.87
N ARG A 42 -10.50 -10.29 -3.17
CA ARG A 42 -10.01 -10.87 -1.91
C ARG A 42 -8.72 -11.65 -2.13
N GLU A 43 -8.67 -12.51 -3.16
CA GLU A 43 -7.45 -13.26 -3.50
C GLU A 43 -6.29 -12.31 -3.85
N LEU A 44 -6.57 -11.26 -4.63
CA LEU A 44 -5.58 -10.22 -4.95
C LEU A 44 -5.09 -9.51 -3.67
N ALA A 45 -5.99 -9.08 -2.78
CA ALA A 45 -5.63 -8.45 -1.51
C ALA A 45 -4.84 -9.39 -0.58
N MET A 46 -5.19 -10.68 -0.55
CA MET A 46 -4.43 -11.70 0.19
C MET A 46 -2.98 -11.81 -0.27
N SER A 47 -2.69 -11.57 -1.57
CA SER A 47 -1.31 -11.57 -2.08
C SER A 47 -0.41 -10.48 -1.48
N TYR A 48 -1.00 -9.47 -0.85
CA TYR A 48 -0.28 -8.40 -0.15
C TYR A 48 -0.20 -8.64 1.36
N PHE A 49 -0.94 -9.61 1.92
CA PHE A 49 -1.13 -9.76 3.37
C PHE A 49 0.18 -9.87 4.16
N HIS A 50 1.14 -10.65 3.67
CA HIS A 50 2.43 -10.86 4.34
C HIS A 50 3.38 -9.67 4.23
N GLU A 51 3.12 -8.74 3.33
CA GLU A 51 3.99 -7.60 3.04
C GLU A 51 3.63 -6.36 3.85
N TYR A 52 2.39 -6.27 4.29
CA TYR A 52 1.89 -5.25 5.20
C TYR A 52 2.35 -5.53 6.62
N THR A 53 3.38 -4.79 7.05
CA THR A 53 3.95 -4.97 8.38
C THR A 53 4.38 -3.65 8.99
N ASN A 54 4.10 -3.46 10.27
CA ASN A 54 4.54 -2.28 11.00
C ASN A 54 5.95 -2.46 11.61
N ARG A 55 6.44 -1.40 12.27
CA ARG A 55 7.76 -1.40 12.94
C ARG A 55 7.90 -2.40 14.10
N ARG A 56 6.80 -3.04 14.52
CA ARG A 56 6.79 -4.10 15.54
C ARG A 56 6.66 -5.49 14.91
N ASP A 57 6.86 -5.59 13.60
CA ASP A 57 6.83 -6.83 12.81
C ASP A 57 5.45 -7.52 12.78
N HIS A 58 4.38 -6.83 13.18
CA HIS A 58 3.04 -7.38 13.09
C HIS A 58 2.51 -7.26 11.67
N LYS A 59 1.84 -8.31 11.17
CA LYS A 59 1.11 -8.25 9.90
C LYS A 59 -0.16 -7.42 10.08
N THR A 60 -0.34 -6.38 9.28
CA THR A 60 -1.26 -5.27 9.60
C THR A 60 -2.45 -5.14 8.67
N LEU A 61 -2.43 -5.75 7.48
CA LEU A 61 -3.55 -5.68 6.53
C LEU A 61 -4.81 -6.33 7.13
N ARG A 62 -5.94 -5.62 7.09
CA ARG A 62 -7.21 -6.09 7.66
C ARG A 62 -8.36 -6.07 6.68
N GLU A 63 -8.39 -5.10 5.78
CA GLU A 63 -9.57 -4.90 4.93
C GLU A 63 -9.19 -4.54 3.49
N TYR A 64 -10.10 -4.88 2.60
CA TYR A 64 -10.05 -4.49 1.19
C TYR A 64 -11.41 -3.93 0.77
N SER A 65 -11.42 -3.04 -0.21
CA SER A 65 -12.64 -2.44 -0.75
C SER A 65 -12.94 -2.98 -2.15
N LEU A 66 -14.12 -2.62 -2.66
CA LEU A 66 -14.41 -2.70 -4.08
C LEU A 66 -13.57 -1.67 -4.87
N PRO A 67 -13.33 -1.90 -6.17
CA PRO A 67 -12.63 -0.94 -7.00
C PRO A 67 -13.49 0.30 -7.18
N TYR A 68 -12.82 1.45 -7.24
CA TYR A 68 -13.46 2.72 -7.54
C TYR A 68 -13.10 3.19 -8.93
N ASP A 69 -14.12 3.64 -9.66
CA ASP A 69 -13.93 4.17 -11.00
C ASP A 69 -13.56 5.65 -10.94
N LEU A 70 -12.26 5.94 -11.08
CA LEU A 70 -11.73 7.31 -11.06
C LEU A 70 -12.20 8.18 -12.22
N ARG A 71 -12.85 7.63 -13.26
CA ARG A 71 -13.51 8.43 -14.31
C ARG A 71 -14.65 9.30 -13.75
N ARG A 72 -15.11 9.01 -12.54
CA ARG A 72 -16.13 9.78 -11.80
C ARG A 72 -15.55 10.99 -11.05
N VAL A 73 -14.23 11.18 -11.09
CA VAL A 73 -13.54 12.32 -10.48
C VAL A 73 -12.97 13.18 -11.59
N ASP A 74 -13.12 14.51 -11.47
CA ASP A 74 -12.54 15.46 -12.42
C ASP A 74 -11.02 15.18 -12.55
N PRO A 75 -10.51 14.86 -13.76
CA PRO A 75 -9.08 14.68 -13.99
C PRO A 75 -8.23 15.88 -13.56
N LYS A 76 -8.77 17.11 -13.57
CA LYS A 76 -8.07 18.30 -13.08
C LYS A 76 -7.78 18.27 -11.59
N LEU A 77 -8.48 17.43 -10.83
CA LEU A 77 -8.24 17.27 -9.40
C LEU A 77 -7.08 16.31 -9.10
N TRP A 78 -6.89 15.27 -9.91
CA TRP A 78 -5.99 14.16 -9.56
C TRP A 78 -4.95 13.79 -10.62
N VAL A 79 -5.24 13.96 -11.91
CA VAL A 79 -4.30 13.66 -13.00
C VAL A 79 -3.37 14.85 -13.22
N SER A 80 -3.96 16.03 -13.40
CA SER A 80 -3.24 17.26 -13.72
C SER A 80 -3.35 18.33 -12.62
N GLY A 81 -3.86 17.95 -11.44
CA GLY A 81 -3.99 18.86 -10.32
C GLY A 81 -2.63 19.30 -9.79
N GLU A 82 -2.49 20.60 -9.52
CA GLU A 82 -1.27 21.15 -8.90
C GLU A 82 -1.29 21.05 -7.37
N LYS A 83 -2.47 20.75 -6.80
CA LYS A 83 -2.70 20.57 -5.36
C LYS A 83 -2.77 19.08 -5.00
N ASN A 84 -2.94 18.79 -3.71
CA ASN A 84 -3.18 17.44 -3.25
C ASN A 84 -4.54 16.91 -3.75
N ALA A 85 -4.63 15.59 -3.93
CA ALA A 85 -5.85 14.91 -4.37
C ALA A 85 -6.61 14.30 -3.17
N TRP A 86 -6.77 15.07 -2.08
CA TRP A 86 -7.40 14.56 -0.85
C TRP A 86 -8.82 14.05 -1.09
N GLU A 87 -9.59 14.70 -1.95
CA GLU A 87 -10.94 14.27 -2.29
C GLU A 87 -10.96 12.84 -2.88
N VAL A 88 -9.93 12.45 -3.65
CA VAL A 88 -9.82 11.06 -4.13
C VAL A 88 -9.58 10.11 -2.97
N ALA A 89 -8.70 10.49 -2.04
CA ALA A 89 -8.41 9.66 -0.87
C ALA A 89 -9.66 9.47 0.01
N GLU A 90 -10.41 10.55 0.26
CA GLU A 90 -11.65 10.53 1.03
C GLU A 90 -12.70 9.63 0.38
N ARG A 91 -12.96 9.79 -0.93
CA ARG A 91 -13.89 8.94 -1.68
C ARG A 91 -13.50 7.46 -1.66
N LEU A 92 -12.20 7.16 -1.69
CA LEU A 92 -11.70 5.79 -1.59
C LEU A 92 -11.91 5.21 -0.18
N ASP A 93 -11.83 6.05 0.86
CA ASP A 93 -12.04 5.65 2.24
C ASP A 93 -13.52 5.42 2.54
N GLU A 94 -14.42 6.20 1.96
CA GLU A 94 -15.88 6.03 2.11
C GLU A 94 -16.40 4.71 1.51
N LEU A 95 -15.62 4.06 0.65
CA LEU A 95 -16.01 2.79 0.06
C LEU A 95 -16.29 1.76 1.15
N ARG A 96 -17.24 0.88 0.85
CA ARG A 96 -17.45 -0.30 1.67
C ARG A 96 -16.19 -1.16 1.70
N HIS A 97 -15.65 -1.32 2.89
CA HIS A 97 -14.53 -2.20 3.18
C HIS A 97 -15.03 -3.54 3.73
N PHE A 98 -14.35 -4.60 3.34
CA PHE A 98 -14.63 -5.98 3.73
C PHE A 98 -13.44 -6.52 4.50
N LYS A 99 -13.72 -7.24 5.60
CA LYS A 99 -12.69 -7.94 6.37
C LYS A 99 -12.00 -8.97 5.47
N LEU A 100 -10.67 -8.90 5.43
CA LEU A 100 -9.83 -9.79 4.63
C LEU A 100 -9.67 -11.15 5.32
N VAL A 101 -9.44 -11.13 6.64
CA VAL A 101 -9.18 -12.29 7.49
C VAL A 101 -10.02 -12.21 8.75
N ASN A 102 -10.57 -13.35 9.18
CA ASN A 102 -11.34 -13.45 10.41
C ASN A 102 -10.45 -13.25 11.65
N GLY A 103 -11.04 -12.74 12.74
CA GLY A 103 -10.30 -12.42 13.97
C GLY A 103 -9.53 -13.60 14.58
N HIS A 104 -10.11 -14.80 14.59
CA HIS A 104 -9.46 -16.01 15.11
C HIS A 104 -8.21 -16.39 14.29
N HIS A 105 -8.27 -16.31 12.96
CA HIS A 105 -7.11 -16.58 12.12
C HIS A 105 -5.98 -15.58 12.35
N LEU A 106 -6.29 -14.31 12.66
CA LEU A 106 -5.28 -13.30 12.95
C LEU A 106 -4.46 -13.62 14.22
N GLN A 107 -5.02 -14.38 15.16
CA GLN A 107 -4.30 -14.81 16.37
C GLN A 107 -3.21 -15.85 16.04
N ALA A 108 -3.41 -16.65 15.00
CA ALA A 108 -2.42 -17.62 14.52
C ALA A 108 -1.35 -17.00 13.61
N VAL A 109 -1.48 -15.72 13.25
CA VAL A 109 -0.54 -15.07 12.35
C VAL A 109 0.78 -14.75 13.06
N THR A 110 1.85 -15.34 12.56
CA THR A 110 3.21 -15.07 13.03
C THR A 110 3.66 -13.64 12.71
N ARG A 111 4.63 -13.14 13.48
CA ARG A 111 5.37 -11.91 13.14
C ARG A 111 6.16 -12.08 11.84
N ARG A 112 6.55 -10.97 11.25
CA ARG A 112 7.42 -10.95 10.07
C ARG A 112 8.76 -11.60 10.41
N ASP A 113 9.25 -12.44 9.51
CA ASP A 113 10.47 -13.18 9.74
C ASP A 113 11.71 -12.24 9.74
N PRO A 114 12.72 -12.45 10.61
CA PRO A 114 13.92 -11.63 10.62
C PRO A 114 14.67 -11.54 9.28
N PHE A 115 14.67 -12.60 8.46
CA PHE A 115 15.22 -12.59 7.11
C PHE A 115 14.41 -11.67 6.19
N GLU A 116 13.08 -11.78 6.20
CA GLU A 116 12.20 -10.89 5.42
C GLU A 116 12.40 -9.42 5.79
N ARG A 117 12.61 -9.12 7.07
CA ARG A 117 12.89 -7.75 7.53
C ARG A 117 14.18 -7.21 6.93
N ARG A 118 15.25 -8.03 6.90
CA ARG A 118 16.53 -7.62 6.28
C ARG A 118 16.36 -7.40 4.79
N ALA A 119 15.70 -8.31 4.09
CA ALA A 119 15.41 -8.18 2.67
C ALA A 119 14.55 -6.94 2.35
N ALA A 120 13.61 -6.58 3.23
CA ALA A 120 12.74 -5.42 3.07
C ALA A 120 13.49 -4.07 3.12
N LEU A 121 14.72 -4.04 3.68
CA LEU A 121 15.57 -2.84 3.68
C LEU A 121 16.22 -2.58 2.32
N LEU A 122 16.22 -3.56 1.42
CA LEU A 122 16.75 -3.40 0.07
C LEU A 122 15.79 -2.56 -0.77
N LEU A 123 16.34 -1.52 -1.38
CA LEU A 123 15.63 -0.59 -2.25
C LEU A 123 16.19 -0.70 -3.66
N GLN A 124 15.32 -0.70 -4.66
CA GLN A 124 15.72 -0.73 -6.07
C GLN A 124 16.48 0.55 -6.45
N TYR A 125 15.97 1.70 -6.01
CA TYR A 125 16.54 3.00 -6.31
C TYR A 125 17.08 3.68 -5.07
N ARG A 126 18.25 4.31 -5.23
CA ARG A 126 18.88 5.15 -4.20
C ARG A 126 17.97 6.32 -3.85
N ARG A 127 18.08 6.80 -2.60
CA ARG A 127 17.39 8.02 -2.18
C ARG A 127 17.88 9.22 -3.01
N PRO A 128 17.00 10.10 -3.49
CA PRO A 128 17.39 11.30 -4.21
C PRO A 128 18.34 12.18 -3.39
N ARG A 129 19.38 12.75 -4.01
CA ARG A 129 20.38 13.61 -3.33
C ARG A 129 19.73 14.79 -2.60
N ALA A 130 18.79 15.47 -3.25
CA ALA A 130 18.04 16.59 -2.66
C ALA A 130 17.32 16.21 -1.34
N LEU A 131 16.80 14.98 -1.25
CA LEU A 131 16.16 14.51 -0.02
C LEU A 131 17.20 14.28 1.10
N ILE A 132 18.37 13.73 0.75
CA ILE A 132 19.46 13.51 1.70
C ILE A 132 19.92 14.85 2.30
N GLU A 133 20.15 15.85 1.46
CA GLU A 133 20.55 17.20 1.87
C GLU A 133 19.50 17.87 2.76
N LYS A 134 18.21 17.78 2.38
CA LYS A 134 17.09 18.30 3.18
C LYS A 134 17.05 17.67 4.57
N LEU A 135 17.19 16.34 4.66
CA LEU A 135 17.20 15.63 5.93
C LEU A 135 18.41 16.00 6.80
N ALA A 136 19.59 16.17 6.20
CA ALA A 136 20.79 16.62 6.91
C ALA A 136 20.59 18.01 7.52
N ARG A 137 19.98 18.95 6.77
CA ARG A 137 19.65 20.30 7.26
C ARG A 137 18.66 20.26 8.42
N LEU A 138 17.60 19.46 8.33
CA LEU A 138 16.61 19.31 9.42
C LEU A 138 17.24 18.71 10.68
N LYS A 139 18.13 17.74 10.54
CA LYS A 139 18.86 17.14 11.68
C LYS A 139 19.77 18.15 12.37
N LYS A 140 20.43 19.05 11.62
CA LYS A 140 21.24 20.15 12.19
C LYS A 140 20.37 21.15 12.94
N LYS A 141 19.18 21.51 12.41
CA LYS A 141 18.24 22.42 13.08
C LYS A 141 17.69 21.87 14.40
N ARG A 142 17.42 20.56 14.49
CA ARG A 142 16.94 19.90 15.71
C ARG A 142 17.99 19.74 16.82
N LYS A 143 19.27 19.94 16.48
CA LYS A 143 20.40 19.87 17.42
C LYS A 143 20.83 21.24 17.96
N LYS A 144 20.25 22.32 17.43
CA LYS A 144 20.32 23.66 17.99
C LYS A 144 19.04 23.90 18.78
#